data_AF-A0A127AUG6-F1
#
_entry.id   AF-A0A127AUG6-F1
#
_cell.length_a   1.000
_cell.length_b   1.000
_cell.length_c   1.000
_cell.angle_alpha   90.00
_cell.angle_beta   90.00
_cell.angle_gamma   90.00
#
_symmetry.space_group_name_H-M   'P 1'
#
loop_
_entity.id
_entity.type
_entity.pdbx_description
1 polymer ?
#
loop_
_entity_poly.entity_id
_entity_poly.type
_entity_poly.pdbx_seq_one_letter_code
_entity_poly.pdbx_strand_id
1 'polypeptide(L)'
;MELVFGAVLLACLYSFVLSDLQGDALYALKVSLNAPADQLRDWNQNQVNPCTWPNVICDSSNHVTSVTLSGMNCSGTLSPKIGVLTNLNTLTLKGNGIMGEIPKEFGNLSKLSSLDLGNNRLRGEIPSSLGNLKKLQFLTLSQNNLTGAIPESLNDLPNLINILLDSNNLNGQIPEHLFQIPKYNFTGNHLNCGINSQQPCESDSTDSGGSNKPKIGIIVGTVGGIIILLLFGGLLFFICKGRHKGYKREVFVDVAGEVDRRIAFGQLKRFSYRELQLATDNFSEKNILGQGGFGKVYKGVLQDNTKVAVKRLTDFESPGGDAAFQREVEMISVAVHKNLLRLIGFCTTPSERLLVYPFMMNLSVAYRLRERKPEEAVLDWATRKKVALGAARGLEYLHEHCNPKIIHRDVKAANVLLDEDFEAVVGDFGLAKLVDVRKTNVTTQVRGTMGHIAPEYLSTGKSSERTDVFGYGIMLLELVTGQRAIDFSRLEEEDDVLLLDHVKKLEREKRLDAIVDRNLNKNYNILEVEMMIQVALLCTQASPEDRPAMSDVVRMLEGEGLAERWEEWQHVEVTRRQEYERLQRRFDWGEDSLYNQDAIELSGGR
;
A
#
# COMPACT_ATOMS: atom_id res chain seq x y z
N MET A 1 -47.06 23.31 5.00
CA MET A 1 -45.87 22.55 5.47
C MET A 1 -44.95 22.12 4.32
N GLU A 2 -45.49 21.81 3.13
CA GLU A 2 -44.73 21.25 2.01
C GLU A 2 -43.52 22.08 1.54
N LEU A 3 -43.61 23.42 1.50
CA LEU A 3 -42.47 24.30 1.21
C LEU A 3 -41.26 24.09 2.13
N VAL A 4 -41.48 23.74 3.40
CA VAL A 4 -40.40 23.42 4.34
C VAL A 4 -39.81 22.04 4.03
N PHE A 5 -40.65 21.07 3.66
CA PHE A 5 -40.21 19.73 3.31
C PHE A 5 -39.41 19.71 2.00
N GLY A 6 -39.82 20.50 1.00
CA GLY A 6 -39.06 20.71 -0.24
C GLY A 6 -37.72 21.43 0.00
N ALA A 7 -37.68 22.44 0.88
CA ALA A 7 -36.43 23.09 1.28
C ALA A 7 -35.48 22.15 2.04
N VAL A 8 -36.01 21.27 2.89
CA VAL A 8 -35.21 20.22 3.57
C VAL A 8 -34.72 19.18 2.57
N LEU A 9 -35.55 18.75 1.60
CA LEU A 9 -35.11 17.84 0.54
C LEU A 9 -34.01 18.45 -0.34
N LEU A 10 -34.11 19.73 -0.72
CA LEU A 10 -33.01 20.43 -1.39
C LEU A 10 -31.77 20.51 -0.50
N ALA A 11 -31.90 20.86 0.78
CA ALA A 11 -30.77 20.92 1.71
C ALA A 11 -30.09 19.54 1.89
N CYS A 12 -30.87 18.45 1.94
CA CYS A 12 -30.35 17.09 2.00
C CYS A 12 -29.70 16.65 0.69
N LEU A 13 -30.20 17.06 -0.48
CA LEU A 13 -29.54 16.82 -1.77
C LEU A 13 -28.23 17.65 -1.90
N TYR A 14 -28.22 18.87 -1.39
CA TYR A 14 -27.00 19.68 -1.23
C TYR A 14 -26.04 19.16 -0.14
N SER A 15 -26.46 18.20 0.69
CA SER A 15 -25.60 17.58 1.72
C SER A 15 -24.70 16.46 1.17
N PHE A 16 -24.83 16.11 -0.13
CA PHE A 16 -24.11 14.98 -0.75
C PHE A 16 -23.05 15.35 -1.79
N VAL A 17 -22.59 16.61 -1.83
CA VAL A 17 -21.22 16.95 -2.29
C VAL A 17 -20.63 18.03 -1.38
N LEU A 18 -20.10 17.62 -0.22
CA LEU A 18 -19.05 18.41 0.44
C LEU A 18 -17.77 18.25 -0.38
N SER A 19 -17.34 19.32 -1.06
CA SER A 19 -16.10 19.27 -1.82
C SER A 19 -14.91 19.06 -0.89
N ASP A 20 -14.01 18.14 -1.24
CA ASP A 20 -12.75 18.01 -0.53
C ASP A 20 -11.88 19.21 -0.90
N LEU A 21 -11.94 20.25 -0.05
CA LEU A 21 -11.16 21.48 -0.19
C LEU A 21 -9.65 21.23 -0.23
N GLN A 22 -9.16 20.09 0.29
CA GLN A 22 -7.77 19.69 0.18
C GLN A 22 -7.49 19.08 -1.20
N GLY A 23 -8.38 18.21 -1.68
CA GLY A 23 -8.35 17.65 -3.04
C GLY A 23 -8.41 18.74 -4.11
N ASP A 24 -9.33 19.71 -3.99
CA ASP A 24 -9.45 20.87 -4.88
C ASP A 24 -8.20 21.76 -4.86
N ALA A 25 -7.59 21.97 -3.69
CA ALA A 25 -6.37 22.77 -3.56
C ALA A 25 -5.16 22.09 -4.22
N LEU A 26 -5.01 20.77 -4.02
CA LEU A 26 -3.93 19.96 -4.61
C LEU A 26 -4.14 19.75 -6.12
N TYR A 27 -5.37 19.52 -6.58
CA TYR A 27 -5.69 19.42 -8.00
C TYR A 27 -5.42 20.76 -8.72
N ALA A 28 -5.78 21.88 -8.11
CA ALA A 28 -5.42 23.21 -8.63
C ALA A 28 -3.90 23.45 -8.65
N LEU A 29 -3.14 22.89 -7.70
CA LEU A 29 -1.67 22.93 -7.72
C LEU A 29 -1.10 22.05 -8.86
N LYS A 30 -1.62 20.84 -9.10
CA LYS A 30 -1.23 20.01 -10.27
C LYS A 30 -1.42 20.78 -11.57
N VAL A 31 -2.59 21.40 -11.75
CA VAL A 31 -2.94 22.16 -12.95
C VAL A 31 -2.04 23.39 -13.11
N SER A 32 -1.74 24.13 -12.02
CA SER A 32 -0.84 25.28 -12.11
C SER A 32 0.61 24.88 -12.39
N LEU A 33 1.09 23.77 -11.81
CA LEU A 33 2.48 23.30 -11.94
C LEU A 33 2.86 22.78 -13.34
N ASN A 34 1.89 22.55 -14.24
CA ASN A 34 2.10 22.01 -15.58
C ASN A 34 3.04 20.78 -15.57
N ALA A 35 2.69 19.77 -14.77
CA ALA A 35 3.41 18.51 -14.70
C ALA A 35 3.26 17.72 -16.03
N PRO A 36 4.29 16.98 -16.49
CA PRO A 36 4.21 16.19 -17.72
C PRO A 36 3.21 15.03 -17.57
N ALA A 37 2.65 14.58 -18.70
CA ALA A 37 1.46 13.70 -18.73
C ALA A 37 1.68 12.24 -18.24
N ASP A 38 2.89 11.88 -17.86
CA ASP A 38 3.25 10.66 -17.12
C ASP A 38 3.18 10.85 -15.60
N GLN A 39 3.38 12.07 -15.10
CA GLN A 39 3.43 12.40 -13.67
C GLN A 39 2.07 12.83 -13.11
N LEU A 40 1.88 12.61 -11.80
CA LEU A 40 0.70 13.00 -11.03
C LEU A 40 -0.65 12.54 -11.64
N ARG A 41 -0.69 11.45 -12.40
CA ARG A 41 -1.91 10.96 -13.06
C ARG A 41 -3.06 10.78 -12.07
N ASP A 42 -2.77 10.17 -10.92
CA ASP A 42 -3.73 9.82 -9.88
C ASP A 42 -4.33 11.03 -9.16
N TRP A 43 -3.66 12.19 -9.18
CA TRP A 43 -4.20 13.46 -8.67
C TRP A 43 -5.35 13.92 -9.59
N ASN A 44 -6.57 13.42 -9.36
CA ASN A 44 -7.73 13.67 -10.21
C ASN A 44 -8.96 14.08 -9.39
N GLN A 45 -9.77 14.96 -9.97
CA GLN A 45 -10.91 15.60 -9.31
C GLN A 45 -12.06 14.63 -8.97
N ASN A 46 -12.02 13.38 -9.45
CA ASN A 46 -13.06 12.37 -9.24
C ASN A 46 -12.71 11.38 -8.10
N GLN A 47 -11.51 11.47 -7.51
CA GLN A 47 -11.13 10.68 -6.34
C GLN A 47 -11.43 11.43 -5.04
N VAL A 48 -12.20 10.78 -4.17
CA VAL A 48 -12.86 11.39 -2.99
C VAL A 48 -11.92 11.66 -1.80
N ASN A 49 -10.61 11.46 -1.94
CA ASN A 49 -9.63 11.69 -0.86
C ASN A 49 -8.19 11.81 -1.42
N PRO A 50 -7.47 12.94 -1.24
CA PRO A 50 -6.10 13.10 -1.71
C PRO A 50 -5.06 12.32 -0.89
N CYS A 51 -5.43 11.76 0.26
CA CYS A 51 -4.54 10.91 1.07
C CYS A 51 -4.23 9.54 0.42
N THR A 52 -4.85 9.22 -0.72
CA THR A 52 -4.47 8.08 -1.57
C THR A 52 -3.48 8.46 -2.68
N TRP A 53 -3.22 9.75 -2.89
CA TRP A 53 -2.44 10.22 -4.03
C TRP A 53 -0.93 10.07 -3.79
N PRO A 54 -0.14 9.68 -4.81
CA PRO A 54 1.32 9.65 -4.70
C PRO A 54 1.87 11.02 -4.27
N ASN A 55 2.90 11.01 -3.43
CA ASN A 55 3.57 12.19 -2.87
C ASN A 55 2.71 13.10 -1.96
N VAL A 56 1.54 12.63 -1.52
CA VAL A 56 0.72 13.24 -0.46
C VAL A 56 0.75 12.34 0.79
N ILE A 57 0.91 12.92 1.97
CA ILE A 57 0.84 12.22 3.26
C ILE A 57 -0.15 12.94 4.16
N CYS A 58 -0.99 12.18 4.86
CA CYS A 58 -2.02 12.69 5.77
C CYS A 58 -1.84 12.23 7.22
N ASP A 59 -2.49 12.94 8.14
CA ASP A 59 -2.66 12.49 9.53
C ASP A 59 -3.71 11.36 9.65
N SER A 60 -3.88 10.84 10.87
CA SER A 60 -4.88 9.82 11.21
C SER A 60 -6.34 10.26 11.03
N SER A 61 -6.58 11.52 10.68
CA SER A 61 -7.88 12.17 10.51
C SER A 61 -8.12 12.59 9.05
N ASN A 62 -7.28 12.14 8.10
CA ASN A 62 -7.30 12.49 6.67
C ASN A 62 -7.04 13.97 6.34
N HIS A 63 -6.32 14.71 7.19
CA HIS A 63 -5.79 16.02 6.80
C HIS A 63 -4.43 15.89 6.13
N VAL A 64 -4.22 16.63 5.04
CA VAL A 64 -2.93 16.66 4.33
C VAL A 64 -1.87 17.33 5.22
N THR A 65 -0.76 16.61 5.47
CA THR A 65 0.35 17.03 6.33
C THR A 65 1.70 17.10 5.62
N SER A 66 1.92 16.38 4.52
CA SER A 66 3.10 16.53 3.67
C SER A 66 2.76 16.46 2.19
N VAL A 67 3.43 17.29 1.38
CA VAL A 67 3.41 17.26 -0.09
C VAL A 67 4.85 17.34 -0.61
N THR A 68 5.24 16.40 -1.46
CA THR A 68 6.66 16.14 -1.79
C THR A 68 6.88 15.93 -3.30
N LEU A 69 6.90 17.01 -4.08
CA LEU A 69 6.98 16.97 -5.55
C LEU A 69 8.40 17.33 -6.07
N SER A 70 9.43 16.78 -5.46
CA SER A 70 10.82 17.11 -5.80
C SER A 70 11.27 16.42 -7.10
N GLY A 71 11.94 17.16 -7.99
CA GLY A 71 12.58 16.58 -9.19
C GLY A 71 11.65 16.09 -10.30
N MET A 72 10.38 16.52 -10.32
CA MET A 72 9.34 16.00 -11.24
C MET A 72 9.26 16.73 -12.60
N ASN A 73 10.22 17.62 -12.89
CA ASN A 73 10.30 18.41 -14.12
C ASN A 73 9.08 19.31 -14.40
N CYS A 74 8.34 19.71 -13.36
CA CYS A 74 7.20 20.64 -13.46
C CYS A 74 7.66 22.03 -13.94
N SER A 75 6.92 22.65 -14.88
CA SER A 75 7.35 23.90 -15.55
C SER A 75 6.39 25.09 -15.38
N GLY A 76 5.30 24.92 -14.63
CA GLY A 76 4.25 25.92 -14.45
C GLY A 76 4.49 26.83 -13.25
N THR A 77 3.42 27.24 -12.56
CA THR A 77 3.42 28.19 -11.44
C THR A 77 2.86 27.61 -10.15
N LEU A 78 3.07 28.30 -9.03
CA LEU A 78 2.52 27.95 -7.72
C LEU A 78 1.06 28.42 -7.59
N SER A 79 0.16 27.53 -7.18
CA SER A 79 -1.26 27.86 -6.97
C SER A 79 -1.50 28.51 -5.59
N PRO A 80 -2.18 29.67 -5.50
CA PRO A 80 -2.55 30.27 -4.21
C PRO A 80 -3.54 29.41 -3.41
N LYS A 81 -4.30 28.52 -4.06
CA LYS A 81 -5.26 27.63 -3.38
C LYS A 81 -4.59 26.69 -2.35
N ILE A 82 -3.28 26.45 -2.44
CA ILE A 82 -2.58 25.60 -1.48
C ILE A 82 -2.66 26.14 -0.05
N GLY A 83 -2.83 27.46 0.14
CA GLY A 83 -3.02 28.12 1.44
C GLY A 83 -4.27 27.68 2.22
N VAL A 84 -5.17 26.88 1.62
CA VAL A 84 -6.29 26.22 2.29
C VAL A 84 -5.82 25.05 3.18
N LEU A 85 -4.66 24.46 2.90
CA LEU A 85 -4.09 23.32 3.65
C LEU A 85 -3.48 23.75 5.00
N THR A 86 -4.30 24.31 5.90
CA THR A 86 -3.89 24.78 7.23
C THR A 86 -3.25 23.69 8.13
N ASN A 87 -3.42 22.41 7.77
CA ASN A 87 -2.81 21.26 8.44
C ASN A 87 -1.43 20.86 7.91
N LEU A 88 -0.96 21.45 6.81
CA LEU A 88 0.29 21.09 6.15
C LEU A 88 1.49 21.39 7.07
N ASN A 89 2.32 20.38 7.33
CA ASN A 89 3.57 20.51 8.08
C ASN A 89 4.78 20.65 7.14
N THR A 90 4.78 19.94 6.01
CA THR A 90 5.90 19.91 5.04
C THR A 90 5.43 20.17 3.62
N LEU A 91 6.10 21.09 2.92
CA LEU A 91 5.95 21.31 1.49
C LEU A 91 7.33 21.37 0.83
N THR A 92 7.63 20.42 -0.06
CA THR A 92 8.81 20.52 -0.94
C THR A 92 8.42 20.37 -2.41
N LEU A 93 8.89 21.32 -3.22
CA LEU A 93 8.74 21.40 -4.67
C LEU A 93 10.12 21.58 -5.34
N LYS A 94 11.19 21.14 -4.64
CA LYS A 94 12.59 21.38 -5.00
C LYS A 94 13.02 20.74 -6.33
N GLY A 95 13.89 21.42 -7.08
CA GLY A 95 14.52 20.86 -8.27
C GLY A 95 13.57 20.70 -9.46
N ASN A 96 12.66 21.66 -9.65
CA ASN A 96 11.76 21.71 -10.79
C ASN A 96 12.07 22.95 -11.66
N GLY A 97 11.30 23.14 -12.74
CA GLY A 97 11.36 24.33 -13.58
C GLY A 97 10.36 25.41 -13.20
N ILE A 98 9.82 25.43 -11.96
CA ILE A 98 8.65 26.23 -11.57
C ILE A 98 8.95 27.72 -11.68
N MET A 99 8.04 28.46 -12.31
CA MET A 99 8.12 29.89 -12.61
C MET A 99 7.05 30.70 -11.85
N GLY A 100 7.10 32.02 -11.97
CA GLY A 100 6.17 32.93 -11.32
C GLY A 100 6.58 33.27 -9.89
N GLU A 101 5.67 33.88 -9.14
CA GLU A 101 5.91 34.39 -7.79
C GLU A 101 5.52 33.38 -6.72
N ILE A 102 6.01 33.57 -5.49
CA ILE A 102 5.54 32.82 -4.31
C ILE A 102 4.20 33.43 -3.87
N PRO A 103 3.08 32.69 -3.88
CA PRO A 103 1.78 33.25 -3.48
C PRO A 103 1.76 33.62 -2.00
N LYS A 104 1.29 34.84 -1.68
CA LYS A 104 1.15 35.33 -0.29
C LYS A 104 0.29 34.41 0.59
N GLU A 105 -0.62 33.65 -0.01
CA GLU A 105 -1.49 32.66 0.63
C GLU A 105 -0.71 31.51 1.28
N PHE A 106 0.57 31.29 0.94
CA PHE A 106 1.44 30.36 1.66
C PHE A 106 1.58 30.75 3.14
N GLY A 107 1.41 32.03 3.50
CA GLY A 107 1.38 32.51 4.88
C GLY A 107 0.20 32.01 5.72
N ASN A 108 -0.81 31.36 5.11
CA ASN A 108 -1.95 30.78 5.82
C ASN A 108 -1.66 29.35 6.37
N LEU A 109 -0.54 28.74 5.98
CA LEU A 109 -0.16 27.36 6.33
C LEU A 109 0.33 27.25 7.79
N SER A 110 -0.52 27.60 8.76
CA SER A 110 -0.14 27.85 10.17
C SER A 110 0.53 26.70 10.93
N LYS A 111 0.52 25.47 10.40
CA LYS A 111 1.26 24.32 10.96
C LYS A 111 2.62 24.04 10.30
N LEU A 112 2.96 24.71 9.19
CA LEU A 112 4.13 24.42 8.36
C LEU A 112 5.43 24.56 9.17
N SER A 113 6.22 23.49 9.21
CA SER A 113 7.55 23.42 9.81
C SER A 113 8.67 23.36 8.75
N SER A 114 8.38 22.92 7.53
CA SER A 114 9.36 22.86 6.43
C SER A 114 8.79 23.34 5.10
N LEU A 115 9.45 24.33 4.49
CA LEU A 115 9.18 24.84 3.15
C LEU A 115 10.45 24.80 2.31
N ASP A 116 10.46 24.00 1.25
CA ASP A 116 11.60 23.86 0.32
C ASP A 116 11.15 24.05 -1.14
N LEU A 117 11.44 25.23 -1.68
CA LEU A 117 11.22 25.62 -3.06
C LEU A 117 12.55 25.78 -3.82
N GLY A 118 13.66 25.28 -3.27
CA GLY A 118 15.00 25.50 -3.83
C GLY A 118 15.22 24.87 -5.21
N ASN A 119 16.18 25.39 -5.97
CA ASN A 119 16.49 24.97 -7.34
C ASN A 119 15.23 24.99 -8.24
N ASN A 120 14.73 26.21 -8.50
CA ASN A 120 13.57 26.50 -9.34
C ASN A 120 13.82 27.81 -10.13
N ARG A 121 12.78 28.38 -10.76
CA ARG A 121 12.83 29.63 -11.55
C ARG A 121 11.87 30.69 -11.01
N LEU A 122 11.60 30.67 -9.70
CA LEU A 122 10.69 31.59 -9.02
C LEU A 122 11.24 33.02 -9.06
N ARG A 123 10.36 34.02 -9.16
CA ARG A 123 10.66 35.44 -9.36
C ARG A 123 9.83 36.30 -8.40
N GLY A 124 10.03 37.62 -8.44
CA GLY A 124 9.33 38.55 -7.55
C GLY A 124 9.92 38.53 -6.15
N GLU A 125 9.20 39.14 -5.21
CA GLU A 125 9.67 39.32 -3.83
C GLU A 125 9.31 38.11 -2.94
N ILE A 126 10.06 37.94 -1.85
CA ILE A 126 9.69 36.99 -0.80
C ILE A 126 8.46 37.56 -0.06
N PRO A 127 7.31 36.86 0.01
CA PRO A 127 6.13 37.44 0.64
C PRO A 127 6.30 37.63 2.14
N SER A 128 6.05 38.85 2.63
CA SER A 128 6.07 39.16 4.06
C SER A 128 5.08 38.32 4.89
N SER A 129 4.04 37.77 4.27
CA SER A 129 3.10 36.83 4.90
C SER A 129 3.74 35.51 5.34
N LEU A 130 4.92 35.12 4.82
CA LEU A 130 5.67 33.97 5.32
C LEU A 130 6.09 34.16 6.80
N GLY A 131 6.21 35.40 7.27
CA GLY A 131 6.39 35.72 8.69
C GLY A 131 5.26 35.27 9.61
N ASN A 132 4.08 34.92 9.07
CA ASN A 132 2.96 34.36 9.86
C ASN A 132 3.20 32.90 10.27
N LEU A 133 4.15 32.20 9.64
CA LEU A 133 4.38 30.77 9.79
C LEU A 133 5.15 30.44 11.08
N LYS A 134 4.58 30.75 12.25
CA LYS A 134 5.29 30.70 13.55
C LYS A 134 5.83 29.32 13.97
N LYS A 135 5.54 28.24 13.24
CA LYS A 135 6.12 26.89 13.42
C LYS A 135 7.26 26.54 12.46
N LEU A 136 7.59 27.43 11.51
CA LEU A 136 8.58 27.17 10.48
C LEU A 136 9.98 27.00 11.08
N GLN A 137 10.61 25.87 10.77
CA GLN A 137 11.96 25.48 11.21
C GLN A 137 12.95 25.48 10.06
N PHE A 138 12.49 25.16 8.84
CA PHE A 138 13.29 25.06 7.64
C PHE A 138 12.67 25.89 6.51
N LEU A 139 13.40 26.88 6.00
CA LEU A 139 13.03 27.68 4.85
C LEU A 139 14.15 27.60 3.80
N THR A 140 13.89 26.97 2.66
CA THR A 140 14.84 26.86 1.54
C THR A 140 14.21 27.45 0.28
N LEU A 141 14.73 28.60 -0.16
CA LEU A 141 14.38 29.29 -1.41
C LEU A 141 15.60 29.42 -2.35
N SER A 142 16.72 28.78 -2.01
CA SER A 142 17.98 28.91 -2.72
C SER A 142 17.92 28.49 -4.18
N GLN A 143 18.81 29.03 -5.02
CA GLN A 143 18.90 28.72 -6.45
C GLN A 143 17.55 29.02 -7.16
N ASN A 144 17.19 30.30 -7.17
CA ASN A 144 15.98 30.83 -7.81
C ASN A 144 16.28 32.21 -8.46
N ASN A 145 15.27 32.88 -9.00
CA ASN A 145 15.36 34.23 -9.56
C ASN A 145 14.64 35.30 -8.69
N LEU A 146 14.54 35.09 -7.38
CA LEU A 146 13.86 36.03 -6.47
C LEU A 146 14.60 37.37 -6.39
N THR A 147 13.86 38.44 -6.10
CA THR A 147 14.30 39.85 -6.13
C THR A 147 13.81 40.63 -4.91
N GLY A 148 14.32 41.83 -4.69
CA GLY A 148 13.87 42.70 -3.60
C GLY A 148 14.49 42.34 -2.24
N ALA A 149 13.95 42.93 -1.18
CA ALA A 149 14.50 42.79 0.18
C ALA A 149 14.05 41.49 0.88
N ILE A 150 14.83 41.04 1.86
CA ILE A 150 14.38 40.02 2.82
C ILE A 150 13.37 40.67 3.77
N PRO A 151 12.12 40.18 3.87
CA PRO A 151 11.10 40.83 4.70
C PRO A 151 11.46 40.80 6.19
N GLU A 152 11.31 41.94 6.86
CA GLU A 152 11.50 42.05 8.32
C GLU A 152 10.61 41.09 9.10
N SER A 153 9.44 40.71 8.60
CA SER A 153 8.53 39.75 9.25
C SER A 153 9.11 38.32 9.38
N LEU A 154 10.20 37.99 8.69
CA LEU A 154 10.95 36.74 8.91
C LEU A 154 11.78 36.77 10.21
N ASN A 155 12.04 37.95 10.77
CA ASN A 155 12.62 38.14 12.10
C ASN A 155 11.75 37.45 13.19
N ASP A 156 10.42 37.59 13.06
CA ASP A 156 9.42 37.16 14.03
C ASP A 156 9.11 35.64 13.98
N LEU A 157 10.04 34.81 13.50
CA LEU A 157 9.86 33.35 13.37
C LEU A 157 10.60 32.61 14.49
N PRO A 158 9.96 32.35 15.64
CA PRO A 158 10.64 31.93 16.89
C PRO A 158 11.18 30.49 16.88
N ASN A 159 10.94 29.73 15.81
CA ASN A 159 11.33 28.33 15.67
C ASN A 159 12.31 28.09 14.50
N LEU A 160 12.78 29.14 13.82
CA LEU A 160 13.54 28.99 12.59
C LEU A 160 14.98 28.52 12.87
N ILE A 161 15.32 27.32 12.37
CA ILE A 161 16.61 26.65 12.59
C ILE A 161 17.53 26.79 11.36
N ASN A 162 16.94 26.83 10.16
CA ASN A 162 17.68 26.81 8.90
C ASN A 162 17.01 27.73 7.85
N ILE A 163 17.75 28.72 7.34
CA ILE A 163 17.31 29.64 6.28
C ILE A 163 18.31 29.70 5.11
N LEU A 164 17.92 29.17 3.95
CA LEU A 164 18.76 29.13 2.75
C LEU A 164 18.11 29.96 1.63
N LEU A 165 18.67 31.15 1.39
CA LEU A 165 18.24 32.09 0.35
C LEU A 165 19.35 32.33 -0.70
N ASP A 166 20.40 31.51 -0.70
CA ASP A 166 21.56 31.65 -1.57
C ASP A 166 21.19 31.60 -3.06
N SER A 167 22.09 32.10 -3.91
CA SER A 167 21.99 31.98 -5.37
C SER A 167 20.66 32.56 -5.92
N ASN A 168 20.42 33.84 -5.66
CA ASN A 168 19.21 34.61 -6.01
C ASN A 168 19.59 36.06 -6.40
N ASN A 169 18.62 36.95 -6.62
CA ASN A 169 18.84 38.37 -6.95
C ASN A 169 18.30 39.31 -5.85
N LEU A 170 18.27 38.84 -4.59
CA LEU A 170 17.82 39.62 -3.44
C LEU A 170 18.78 40.79 -3.18
N ASN A 171 18.26 41.89 -2.63
CA ASN A 171 19.00 43.13 -2.41
C ASN A 171 18.63 43.80 -1.08
N GLY A 172 19.31 44.91 -0.75
CA GLY A 172 19.06 45.65 0.49
C GLY A 172 19.79 45.07 1.71
N GLN A 173 19.17 45.23 2.88
CA GLN A 173 19.77 44.85 4.17
C GLN A 173 19.18 43.53 4.71
N ILE A 174 20.05 42.70 5.31
CA ILE A 174 19.65 41.49 6.03
C ILE A 174 19.29 41.87 7.48
N PRO A 175 18.07 41.55 7.99
CA PRO A 175 17.72 41.78 9.39
C PRO A 175 18.64 41.05 10.37
N GLU A 176 19.17 41.75 11.38
CA GLU A 176 20.27 41.28 12.25
C GLU A 176 20.01 39.93 12.95
N HIS A 177 18.76 39.65 13.32
CA HIS A 177 18.37 38.41 13.99
C HIS A 177 18.53 37.17 13.10
N LEU A 178 18.52 37.32 11.76
CA LEU A 178 18.70 36.17 10.86
C LEU A 178 20.13 35.60 10.91
N PHE A 179 21.12 36.39 11.35
CA PHE A 179 22.48 35.91 11.64
C PHE A 179 22.59 35.13 12.97
N GLN A 180 21.52 35.08 13.77
CA GLN A 180 21.44 34.28 15.01
C GLN A 180 20.83 32.89 14.77
N ILE A 181 20.30 32.64 13.57
CA ILE A 181 19.74 31.34 13.18
C ILE A 181 20.87 30.31 13.08
N PRO A 182 20.75 29.09 13.67
CA PRO A 182 21.82 28.09 13.70
C PRO A 182 22.43 27.72 12.34
N LYS A 183 21.65 27.82 11.26
CA LYS A 183 22.14 27.69 9.89
C LYS A 183 21.53 28.75 8.97
N TYR A 184 22.37 29.53 8.31
CA TYR A 184 21.95 30.48 7.28
C TYR A 184 22.89 30.49 6.08
N ASN A 185 22.36 30.73 4.89
CA ASN A 185 23.17 31.08 3.72
C ASN A 185 22.42 32.10 2.84
N PHE A 186 23.09 33.23 2.60
CA PHE A 186 22.65 34.38 1.81
C PHE A 186 23.60 34.69 0.64
N THR A 187 24.62 33.86 0.40
CA THR A 187 25.64 34.05 -0.64
C THR A 187 25.04 34.10 -2.05
N GLY A 188 25.75 34.69 -3.01
CA GLY A 188 25.25 34.80 -4.39
C GLY A 188 23.96 35.63 -4.51
N ASN A 189 23.91 36.77 -3.81
CA ASN A 189 22.86 37.79 -3.85
C ASN A 189 23.49 39.20 -3.83
N HIS A 190 22.68 40.24 -3.96
CA HIS A 190 23.09 41.66 -3.85
C HIS A 190 22.85 42.24 -2.44
N LEU A 191 23.05 41.42 -1.40
CA LEU A 191 22.79 41.74 0.00
C LEU A 191 24.02 42.33 0.72
N ASN A 192 23.80 43.03 1.83
CA ASN A 192 24.83 43.76 2.58
C ASN A 192 25.74 42.91 3.50
N CYS A 193 26.13 41.70 3.11
CA CYS A 193 26.97 40.80 3.92
C CYS A 193 28.36 40.52 3.28
N GLY A 194 29.26 39.88 4.04
CA GLY A 194 30.56 39.44 3.52
C GLY A 194 31.69 40.45 3.74
N ILE A 195 32.64 40.53 2.80
CA ILE A 195 34.00 41.10 3.03
C ILE A 195 34.01 42.57 3.51
N ASN A 196 33.00 43.36 3.17
CA ASN A 196 32.87 44.77 3.58
C ASN A 196 31.93 44.99 4.79
N SER A 197 31.46 43.91 5.42
CA SER A 197 30.45 43.91 6.48
C SER A 197 30.98 43.18 7.73
N GLN A 198 30.40 43.47 8.90
CA GLN A 198 30.85 42.86 10.16
C GLN A 198 30.38 41.39 10.34
N GLN A 199 29.56 40.86 9.44
CA GLN A 199 28.98 39.51 9.51
C GLN A 199 29.13 38.77 8.16
N PRO A 200 29.45 37.46 8.17
CA PRO A 200 29.57 36.65 6.96
C PRO A 200 28.20 36.38 6.31
N CYS A 201 28.18 36.08 5.01
CA CYS A 201 26.95 35.73 4.29
C CYS A 201 26.46 34.28 4.55
N GLU A 202 27.25 33.46 5.24
CA GLU A 202 26.97 32.04 5.51
C GLU A 202 27.41 31.69 6.93
N SER A 203 26.62 30.85 7.61
CA SER A 203 26.95 30.31 8.92
C SER A 203 28.05 29.26 8.81
N ASP A 204 29.20 29.51 9.42
CA ASP A 204 30.28 28.53 9.50
C ASP A 204 29.81 27.26 10.25
N SER A 205 30.08 26.09 9.70
CA SER A 205 29.48 24.82 10.16
C SER A 205 30.25 24.18 11.33
N THR A 206 30.46 24.95 12.40
CA THR A 206 31.21 24.55 13.60
C THR A 206 30.45 24.83 14.90
N ASP A 207 29.97 23.79 15.57
CA ASP A 207 29.40 23.84 16.92
C ASP A 207 30.32 24.58 17.91
N SER A 208 29.86 25.69 18.50
CA SER A 208 30.56 26.33 19.64
C SER A 208 29.71 27.29 20.48
N GLY A 209 28.83 26.75 21.32
CA GLY A 209 28.33 27.47 22.50
C GLY A 209 29.17 27.13 23.73
N GLY A 210 29.87 28.10 24.34
CA GLY A 210 30.58 27.84 25.61
C GLY A 210 31.63 28.89 26.03
N SER A 211 31.89 28.97 27.33
CA SER A 211 32.89 29.87 27.94
C SER A 211 33.54 29.20 29.18
N ASN A 212 34.61 29.70 29.80
CA ASN A 212 35.19 31.05 29.73
C ASN A 212 36.74 31.03 29.89
N LYS A 213 37.32 32.23 30.06
CA LYS A 213 38.70 32.47 30.53
C LYS A 213 38.93 31.87 31.94
N PRO A 214 40.19 31.64 32.40
CA PRO A 214 41.42 31.40 31.63
C PRO A 214 42.34 30.27 32.17
N LYS A 215 43.12 29.68 31.24
CA LYS A 215 44.53 29.19 31.35
C LYS A 215 45.10 28.77 32.73
N ILE A 216 45.59 27.52 32.81
CA ILE A 216 47.04 27.21 33.00
C ILE A 216 47.35 25.69 32.91
N GLY A 217 46.48 24.80 33.39
CA GLY A 217 46.77 23.37 33.59
C GLY A 217 46.97 22.46 32.35
N ILE A 218 47.02 23.00 31.14
CA ILE A 218 46.87 22.21 29.89
C ILE A 218 48.13 21.40 29.52
N ILE A 219 49.32 21.89 29.85
CA ILE A 219 50.60 21.41 29.27
C ILE A 219 50.99 19.98 29.71
N VAL A 220 50.56 19.54 30.91
CA VAL A 220 50.81 18.16 31.38
C VAL A 220 49.77 17.18 30.81
N GLY A 221 48.53 17.64 30.65
CA GLY A 221 47.44 16.85 30.07
C GLY A 221 47.65 16.53 28.58
N THR A 222 48.29 17.42 27.82
CA THR A 222 48.52 17.20 26.38
C THR A 222 49.48 16.03 26.11
N VAL A 223 50.55 15.83 26.86
CA VAL A 223 51.51 14.73 26.57
C VAL A 223 50.87 13.36 26.81
N GLY A 224 50.18 13.18 27.95
CA GLY A 224 49.40 11.96 28.20
C GLY A 224 48.23 11.80 27.22
N GLY A 225 47.53 12.90 26.91
CA GLY A 225 46.44 12.94 25.94
C GLY A 225 46.87 12.60 24.52
N ILE A 226 48.06 13.00 24.07
CA ILE A 226 48.62 12.64 22.75
C ILE A 226 48.96 11.16 22.69
N ILE A 227 49.55 10.58 23.75
CA ILE A 227 49.80 9.12 23.80
C ILE A 227 48.48 8.35 23.74
N ILE A 228 47.47 8.79 24.50
CA ILE A 228 46.12 8.19 24.47
C ILE A 228 45.47 8.39 23.08
N LEU A 229 45.57 9.56 22.46
CA LEU A 229 45.04 9.84 21.11
C LEU A 229 45.77 9.08 20.00
N LEU A 230 47.06 8.78 20.15
CA LEU A 230 47.79 7.92 19.21
C LEU A 230 47.41 6.45 19.37
N LEU A 231 47.16 5.98 20.60
CA LEU A 231 46.61 4.64 20.84
C LEU A 231 45.16 4.52 20.37
N PHE A 232 44.31 5.50 20.67
CA PHE A 232 42.90 5.54 20.23
C PHE A 232 42.78 5.79 18.72
N GLY A 233 43.70 6.58 18.14
CA GLY A 233 43.83 6.80 16.71
C GLY A 233 44.36 5.57 15.97
N GLY A 234 45.28 4.81 16.57
CA GLY A 234 45.71 3.50 16.06
C GLY A 234 44.59 2.45 16.13
N LEU A 235 43.82 2.44 17.22
CA LEU A 235 42.64 1.60 17.39
C LEU A 235 41.55 1.97 16.38
N LEU A 236 41.24 3.27 16.22
CA LEU A 236 40.33 3.78 15.19
C LEU A 236 40.85 3.52 13.78
N PHE A 237 42.16 3.56 13.53
CA PHE A 237 42.72 3.20 12.22
C PHE A 237 42.53 1.71 11.94
N PHE A 238 42.68 0.82 12.93
CA PHE A 238 42.33 -0.60 12.77
C PHE A 238 40.82 -0.79 12.53
N ILE A 239 39.95 -0.11 13.28
CA ILE A 239 38.49 -0.17 13.11
C ILE A 239 38.05 0.38 11.74
N CYS A 240 38.57 1.53 11.32
CA CYS A 240 38.25 2.16 10.03
C CYS A 240 38.87 1.41 8.85
N LYS A 241 40.05 0.81 8.99
CA LYS A 241 40.61 -0.13 8.00
C LYS A 241 39.78 -1.42 7.91
N GLY A 242 39.13 -1.81 9.00
CA GLY A 242 38.07 -2.83 9.01
C GLY A 242 36.79 -2.40 8.27
N ARG A 243 36.35 -1.13 8.44
CA ARG A 243 35.12 -0.62 7.80
C ARG A 243 35.27 -0.18 6.33
N HIS A 244 36.46 0.20 5.88
CA HIS A 244 36.67 0.71 4.50
C HIS A 244 37.26 -0.31 3.50
N LYS A 245 37.64 -1.52 3.93
CA LYS A 245 38.05 -2.59 2.99
C LYS A 245 36.82 -3.36 2.43
N GLY A 246 35.84 -2.62 1.90
CA GLY A 246 34.50 -3.13 1.59
C GLY A 246 34.00 -2.92 0.14
N TYR A 247 34.83 -2.41 -0.79
CA TYR A 247 34.45 -2.34 -2.22
C TYR A 247 35.61 -2.70 -3.16
N LYS A 248 36.15 -3.91 -2.98
CA LYS A 248 36.86 -4.65 -4.04
C LYS A 248 36.27 -6.06 -4.16
N ARG A 249 36.34 -6.61 -5.38
CA ARG A 249 35.64 -7.81 -5.84
C ARG A 249 36.38 -9.08 -5.41
N GLU A 250 36.35 -9.40 -4.12
CA GLU A 250 37.04 -10.55 -3.51
C GLU A 250 36.07 -11.48 -2.76
N VAL A 251 36.55 -12.67 -2.39
CA VAL A 251 35.73 -13.84 -1.99
C VAL A 251 35.09 -13.67 -0.60
N PHE A 252 33.82 -14.05 -0.47
CA PHE A 252 33.07 -14.03 0.79
C PHE A 252 33.40 -15.25 1.68
N VAL A 253 33.61 -14.98 2.97
CA VAL A 253 33.56 -15.97 4.06
C VAL A 253 32.71 -15.34 5.16
N ASP A 254 31.60 -15.98 5.53
CA ASP A 254 30.69 -15.49 6.58
C ASP A 254 31.24 -15.77 7.99
N VAL A 255 30.95 -14.86 8.93
CA VAL A 255 31.19 -15.03 10.38
C VAL A 255 29.89 -14.68 11.11
N ALA A 256 29.54 -15.44 12.15
CA ALA A 256 28.25 -15.33 12.84
C ALA A 256 28.31 -14.48 14.13
N GLY A 257 27.20 -13.79 14.45
CA GLY A 257 27.06 -12.82 15.55
C GLY A 257 27.42 -11.38 15.13
N GLU A 258 26.84 -10.28 15.63
CA GLU A 258 25.89 -9.99 16.73
C GLU A 258 25.28 -8.56 16.50
N VAL A 259 24.25 -7.99 17.15
CA VAL A 259 23.05 -8.37 17.95
C VAL A 259 22.17 -7.08 18.04
N ASP A 260 20.84 -7.04 17.96
CA ASP A 260 19.83 -8.05 17.61
C ASP A 260 18.87 -7.47 16.51
N ARG A 261 17.87 -6.58 16.72
CA ARG A 261 17.11 -6.21 17.93
C ARG A 261 15.61 -6.52 17.72
N ARG A 262 15.05 -7.47 18.49
CA ARG A 262 13.63 -7.90 18.55
C ARG A 262 13.05 -8.65 17.34
N ILE A 263 13.73 -9.69 16.84
CA ILE A 263 13.00 -10.83 16.24
C ILE A 263 13.57 -12.15 16.81
N ALA A 264 12.83 -12.75 17.75
CA ALA A 264 13.20 -13.99 18.43
C ALA A 264 12.12 -15.08 18.27
N PHE A 265 11.74 -15.37 17.03
CA PHE A 265 10.89 -16.52 16.73
C PHE A 265 11.71 -17.80 16.79
N GLY A 266 11.28 -18.75 17.62
CA GLY A 266 11.91 -20.07 17.70
C GLY A 266 11.84 -20.81 16.36
N GLN A 267 12.80 -21.72 16.14
CA GLN A 267 12.90 -22.64 14.99
C GLN A 267 13.15 -22.02 13.60
N LEU A 268 12.89 -20.74 13.35
CA LEU A 268 13.18 -20.10 12.05
C LEU A 268 14.69 -19.88 11.84
N LYS A 269 15.24 -20.38 10.73
CA LYS A 269 16.66 -20.14 10.38
C LYS A 269 16.84 -18.71 9.85
N ARG A 270 17.80 -17.95 10.41
CA ARG A 270 18.27 -16.72 9.76
C ARG A 270 19.34 -17.09 8.73
N PHE A 271 19.03 -16.87 7.45
CA PHE A 271 19.94 -17.11 6.32
C PHE A 271 20.84 -15.89 6.07
N SER A 272 22.05 -16.11 5.57
CA SER A 272 22.85 -14.99 5.06
C SER A 272 22.40 -14.62 3.64
N TYR A 273 22.53 -13.34 3.26
CA TYR A 273 22.23 -12.93 1.88
C TYR A 273 23.12 -13.67 0.88
N ARG A 274 24.37 -13.97 1.25
CA ARG A 274 25.31 -14.69 0.40
C ARG A 274 24.93 -16.15 0.21
N GLU A 275 24.40 -16.80 1.25
CA GLU A 275 23.85 -18.16 1.18
C GLU A 275 22.70 -18.24 0.16
N LEU A 276 21.72 -17.33 0.24
CA LEU A 276 20.59 -17.29 -0.69
C LEU A 276 20.98 -16.82 -2.11
N GLN A 277 21.93 -15.89 -2.22
CA GLN A 277 22.49 -15.46 -3.49
C GLN A 277 23.20 -16.60 -4.21
N LEU A 278 23.94 -17.46 -3.50
CA LEU A 278 24.54 -18.66 -4.08
C LEU A 278 23.47 -19.70 -4.45
N ALA A 279 22.52 -19.96 -3.55
CA ALA A 279 21.47 -20.96 -3.76
C ALA A 279 20.57 -20.68 -4.98
N THR A 280 20.41 -19.42 -5.39
CA THR A 280 19.51 -18.97 -6.47
C THR A 280 20.22 -18.62 -7.79
N ASP A 281 21.50 -18.97 -7.94
CA ASP A 281 22.37 -18.54 -9.05
C ASP A 281 22.42 -17.01 -9.21
N ASN A 282 22.65 -16.28 -8.12
CA ASN A 282 22.61 -14.81 -8.04
C ASN A 282 21.24 -14.23 -8.47
N PHE A 283 20.15 -14.81 -7.97
CA PHE A 283 18.77 -14.42 -8.29
C PHE A 283 18.50 -14.38 -9.81
N SER A 284 19.01 -15.39 -10.53
CA SER A 284 18.88 -15.45 -11.99
C SER A 284 17.43 -15.57 -12.42
N GLU A 285 17.03 -14.82 -13.45
CA GLU A 285 15.67 -14.86 -14.02
C GLU A 285 15.25 -16.28 -14.47
N LYS A 286 16.21 -17.13 -14.86
CA LYS A 286 15.97 -18.55 -15.20
C LYS A 286 15.36 -19.38 -14.04
N ASN A 287 15.55 -18.93 -12.81
CA ASN A 287 15.13 -19.61 -11.58
C ASN A 287 13.82 -19.02 -11.03
N ILE A 288 13.17 -18.07 -11.70
CA ILE A 288 11.90 -17.50 -11.23
C ILE A 288 10.78 -18.55 -11.30
N LEU A 289 10.04 -18.65 -10.19
CA LEU A 289 8.82 -19.47 -10.05
C LEU A 289 7.54 -18.65 -10.15
N GLY A 290 7.63 -17.34 -9.90
CA GLY A 290 6.52 -16.40 -10.01
C GLY A 290 6.93 -14.96 -9.67
N GLN A 291 6.13 -14.01 -10.11
CA GLN A 291 6.27 -12.57 -9.82
C GLN A 291 4.89 -11.97 -9.54
N GLY A 292 4.81 -11.07 -8.57
CA GLY A 292 3.57 -10.36 -8.24
C GLY A 292 3.83 -9.06 -7.47
N GLY A 293 2.78 -8.42 -6.96
CA GLY A 293 2.86 -7.14 -6.23
C GLY A 293 3.59 -7.20 -4.87
N PHE A 294 4.13 -8.36 -4.49
CA PHE A 294 5.00 -8.53 -3.31
C PHE A 294 6.43 -8.93 -3.71
N GLY A 295 6.81 -8.84 -4.99
CA GLY A 295 8.16 -9.12 -5.49
C GLY A 295 8.27 -10.40 -6.33
N LYS A 296 9.46 -11.01 -6.33
CA LYS A 296 9.81 -12.20 -7.14
C LYS A 296 10.10 -13.42 -6.26
N VAL A 297 9.63 -14.59 -6.67
CA VAL A 297 9.93 -15.87 -6.02
C VAL A 297 10.91 -16.65 -6.89
N TYR A 298 12.05 -17.03 -6.31
CA TYR A 298 13.11 -17.78 -6.97
C TYR A 298 13.23 -19.20 -6.42
N LYS A 299 13.45 -20.18 -7.29
CA LYS A 299 13.93 -21.50 -6.94
C LYS A 299 15.37 -21.38 -6.44
N GLY A 300 15.67 -22.03 -5.32
CA GLY A 300 17.03 -22.17 -4.80
C GLY A 300 17.34 -23.60 -4.40
N VAL A 301 18.63 -23.91 -4.33
CA VAL A 301 19.16 -25.16 -3.77
C VAL A 301 20.22 -24.79 -2.73
N LEU A 302 19.97 -25.16 -1.48
CA LEU A 302 20.88 -24.91 -0.36
C LEU A 302 22.09 -25.88 -0.38
N GLN A 303 23.11 -25.62 0.44
CA GLN A 303 24.37 -26.37 0.45
C GLN A 303 24.23 -27.86 0.82
N ASP A 304 23.13 -28.22 1.49
CA ASP A 304 22.70 -29.58 1.84
C ASP A 304 21.88 -30.27 0.72
N ASN A 305 21.74 -29.61 -0.44
CA ASN A 305 20.83 -29.93 -1.54
C ASN A 305 19.32 -29.74 -1.25
N THR A 306 18.95 -29.11 -0.13
CA THR A 306 17.54 -28.79 0.15
C THR A 306 17.02 -27.78 -0.87
N LYS A 307 15.97 -28.15 -1.60
CA LYS A 307 15.27 -27.29 -2.57
C LYS A 307 14.37 -26.31 -1.81
N VAL A 308 14.51 -25.02 -2.09
CA VAL A 308 13.73 -23.94 -1.45
C VAL A 308 13.10 -22.99 -2.46
N ALA A 309 12.06 -22.30 -2.04
CA ALA A 309 11.51 -21.14 -2.73
C ALA A 309 11.86 -19.88 -1.92
N VAL A 310 12.53 -18.91 -2.56
CA VAL A 310 13.03 -17.67 -1.95
C VAL A 310 12.21 -16.50 -2.49
N LYS A 311 11.28 -15.97 -1.68
CA LYS A 311 10.47 -14.78 -1.97
C LYS A 311 11.30 -13.54 -1.61
N ARG A 312 11.76 -12.79 -2.62
CA ARG A 312 12.50 -11.53 -2.47
C ARG A 312 11.54 -10.36 -2.68
N LEU A 313 11.31 -9.58 -1.62
CA LEU A 313 10.36 -8.47 -1.66
C LEU A 313 11.00 -7.24 -2.31
N THR A 314 10.31 -6.63 -3.27
CA THR A 314 10.76 -5.40 -3.96
C THR A 314 10.42 -4.14 -3.18
N ASP A 315 9.29 -4.13 -2.49
CA ASP A 315 8.65 -2.90 -1.99
C ASP A 315 8.91 -2.66 -0.49
N PHE A 316 10.02 -3.18 0.06
CA PHE A 316 10.31 -3.14 1.50
C PHE A 316 10.59 -1.73 2.04
N GLU A 317 10.94 -0.77 1.19
CA GLU A 317 11.05 0.65 1.56
C GLU A 317 9.67 1.32 1.74
N SER A 318 8.60 0.70 1.22
CA SER A 318 7.23 1.12 1.50
C SER A 318 6.77 0.61 2.87
N PRO A 319 6.00 1.40 3.65
CA PRO A 319 5.36 0.92 4.87
C PRO A 319 4.41 -0.27 4.66
N GLY A 320 3.93 -0.49 3.43
CA GLY A 320 3.13 -1.66 3.08
C GLY A 320 3.94 -2.95 2.97
N GLY A 321 5.17 -2.87 2.45
CA GLY A 321 6.05 -4.00 2.19
C GLY A 321 6.74 -4.54 3.44
N ASP A 322 7.36 -3.69 4.27
CA ASP A 322 7.93 -4.16 5.55
C ASP A 322 6.81 -4.70 6.47
N ALA A 323 5.63 -4.06 6.49
CA ALA A 323 4.47 -4.58 7.22
C ALA A 323 3.88 -5.88 6.61
N ALA A 324 4.17 -6.24 5.36
CA ALA A 324 3.88 -7.57 4.82
C ALA A 324 4.93 -8.59 5.29
N PHE A 325 6.22 -8.22 5.22
CA PHE A 325 7.32 -9.02 5.73
C PHE A 325 7.14 -9.39 7.20
N GLN A 326 6.95 -8.41 8.10
CA GLN A 326 6.77 -8.66 9.53
C GLN A 326 5.61 -9.63 9.79
N ARG A 327 4.50 -9.49 9.06
CA ARG A 327 3.35 -10.41 9.18
C ARG A 327 3.67 -11.81 8.67
N GLU A 328 4.32 -11.98 7.52
CA GLU A 328 4.70 -13.34 7.07
C GLU A 328 5.65 -14.05 8.06
N VAL A 329 6.49 -13.31 8.79
CA VAL A 329 7.32 -13.91 9.86
C VAL A 329 6.52 -14.13 11.16
N GLU A 330 5.70 -13.16 11.60
CA GLU A 330 4.85 -13.26 12.80
C GLU A 330 3.84 -14.41 12.68
N MET A 331 3.00 -14.40 11.64
CA MET A 331 1.84 -15.29 11.49
C MET A 331 2.26 -16.77 11.43
N ILE A 332 3.35 -17.06 10.70
CA ILE A 332 3.83 -18.43 10.46
C ILE A 332 4.65 -18.97 11.65
N SER A 333 5.00 -18.13 12.62
CA SER A 333 5.51 -18.58 13.93
C SER A 333 4.40 -19.11 14.86
N VAL A 334 3.13 -18.76 14.60
CA VAL A 334 1.97 -19.12 15.43
C VAL A 334 1.17 -20.29 14.84
N ALA A 335 1.05 -20.37 13.52
CA ALA A 335 0.27 -21.39 12.83
C ALA A 335 1.15 -22.53 12.25
N VAL A 336 0.90 -23.77 12.68
CA VAL A 336 1.59 -24.96 12.15
C VAL A 336 0.56 -26.06 11.86
N HIS A 337 0.27 -26.27 10.58
CA HIS A 337 -0.63 -27.31 10.09
C HIS A 337 -0.15 -27.85 8.73
N LYS A 338 -0.45 -29.12 8.40
CA LYS A 338 0.06 -29.79 7.19
C LYS A 338 -0.35 -29.09 5.88
N ASN A 339 -1.53 -28.47 5.85
CA ASN A 339 -2.05 -27.76 4.69
C ASN A 339 -1.75 -26.24 4.71
N LEU A 340 -0.75 -25.79 5.50
CA LEU A 340 -0.30 -24.39 5.56
C LEU A 340 1.20 -24.26 5.27
N LEU A 341 1.58 -23.21 4.54
CA LEU A 341 2.95 -23.01 4.06
C LEU A 341 3.89 -22.57 5.19
N ARG A 342 4.58 -23.53 5.81
CA ARG A 342 5.58 -23.26 6.85
C ARG A 342 6.81 -22.54 6.28
N LEU A 343 7.16 -21.41 6.89
CA LEU A 343 8.40 -20.67 6.66
C LEU A 343 9.58 -21.47 7.23
N ILE A 344 10.65 -21.67 6.45
CA ILE A 344 11.91 -22.28 6.93
C ILE A 344 12.76 -21.21 7.63
N GLY A 345 12.72 -19.98 7.12
CA GLY A 345 13.53 -18.90 7.63
C GLY A 345 13.47 -17.62 6.80
N PHE A 346 14.33 -16.67 7.13
CA PHE A 346 14.35 -15.35 6.50
C PHE A 346 15.76 -14.78 6.41
N CYS A 347 15.94 -13.79 5.54
CA CYS A 347 17.14 -12.93 5.47
C CYS A 347 16.71 -11.47 5.51
N THR A 348 17.31 -10.71 6.43
CA THR A 348 17.10 -9.27 6.60
C THR A 348 18.44 -8.55 6.57
N THR A 349 18.59 -7.63 5.62
CA THR A 349 19.71 -6.70 5.50
C THR A 349 19.17 -5.24 5.44
N PRO A 350 20.01 -4.20 5.43
CA PRO A 350 19.53 -2.82 5.27
C PRO A 350 18.71 -2.58 3.99
N SER A 351 19.00 -3.32 2.91
CA SER A 351 18.43 -3.11 1.58
C SER A 351 17.69 -4.34 1.02
N GLU A 352 17.39 -5.35 1.85
CA GLU A 352 16.75 -6.58 1.39
C GLU A 352 15.80 -7.15 2.46
N ARG A 353 14.73 -7.80 1.97
CA ARG A 353 13.84 -8.69 2.72
C ARG A 353 13.62 -9.95 1.90
N LEU A 354 14.05 -11.10 2.41
CA LEU A 354 13.81 -12.39 1.78
C LEU A 354 13.17 -13.37 2.77
N LEU A 355 12.20 -14.14 2.29
CA LEU A 355 11.51 -15.22 3.00
C LEU A 355 11.83 -16.55 2.30
N VAL A 356 12.10 -17.60 3.08
CA VAL A 356 12.57 -18.90 2.58
C VAL A 356 11.56 -19.98 2.96
N TYR A 357 11.00 -20.61 1.94
CA TYR A 357 9.95 -21.61 2.01
C TYR A 357 10.43 -22.96 1.44
N PRO A 358 9.79 -24.09 1.77
CA PRO A 358 10.02 -25.34 1.05
C PRO A 358 9.66 -25.18 -0.43
N PHE A 359 10.41 -25.84 -1.31
CA PHE A 359 10.10 -25.84 -2.75
C PHE A 359 8.92 -26.78 -3.05
N MET A 360 7.77 -26.20 -3.40
CA MET A 360 6.57 -26.93 -3.81
C MET A 360 6.70 -27.42 -5.25
N MET A 361 6.87 -28.73 -5.46
CA MET A 361 7.22 -29.28 -6.77
C MET A 361 6.17 -29.04 -7.85
N ASN A 362 4.88 -29.11 -7.49
CA ASN A 362 3.76 -28.92 -8.42
C ASN A 362 3.29 -27.45 -8.49
N LEU A 363 4.08 -26.50 -7.96
CA LEU A 363 3.83 -25.06 -7.97
C LEU A 363 2.46 -24.69 -7.39
N SER A 364 1.68 -23.82 -8.03
CA SER A 364 0.34 -23.41 -7.56
C SER A 364 -0.78 -24.12 -8.29
N VAL A 365 -1.97 -24.18 -7.67
CA VAL A 365 -3.19 -24.70 -8.31
C VAL A 365 -3.50 -23.91 -9.58
N ALA A 366 -3.38 -22.58 -9.55
CA ALA A 366 -3.52 -21.71 -10.73
C ALA A 366 -2.56 -22.09 -11.86
N TYR A 367 -1.30 -22.46 -11.54
CA TYR A 367 -0.33 -22.91 -12.53
C TYR A 367 -0.80 -24.20 -13.20
N ARG A 368 -1.11 -25.24 -12.41
CA ARG A 368 -1.50 -26.57 -12.95
C ARG A 368 -2.84 -26.55 -13.70
N LEU A 369 -3.73 -25.59 -13.41
CA LEU A 369 -4.96 -25.35 -14.17
C LEU A 369 -4.70 -24.64 -15.51
N ARG A 370 -3.92 -23.54 -15.52
CA ARG A 370 -3.94 -22.56 -16.63
C ARG A 370 -2.60 -22.30 -17.32
N GLU A 371 -1.48 -22.53 -16.63
CA GLU A 371 -0.14 -22.11 -17.08
C GLU A 371 0.84 -23.31 -17.20
N ARG A 372 0.31 -24.54 -17.05
CA ARG A 372 1.02 -25.81 -17.23
C ARG A 372 1.67 -25.93 -18.61
N LYS A 373 2.78 -26.64 -18.71
CA LYS A 373 3.38 -27.00 -20.00
C LYS A 373 2.54 -28.08 -20.72
N PRO A 374 2.58 -28.15 -22.06
CA PRO A 374 1.86 -29.19 -22.82
C PRO A 374 2.28 -30.63 -22.46
N GLU A 375 3.51 -30.81 -21.96
CA GLU A 375 4.06 -32.10 -21.51
C GLU A 375 3.53 -32.55 -20.14
N GLU A 376 2.94 -31.63 -19.36
CA GLU A 376 2.46 -31.93 -18.01
C GLU A 376 1.00 -32.42 -18.03
N ALA A 377 0.74 -33.50 -17.29
CA ALA A 377 -0.62 -34.02 -17.11
C ALA A 377 -1.59 -32.96 -16.56
N VAL A 378 -2.86 -33.08 -16.95
CA VAL A 378 -3.97 -32.29 -16.40
C VAL A 378 -4.13 -32.61 -14.91
N LEU A 379 -4.45 -31.60 -14.08
CA LEU A 379 -4.88 -31.84 -12.71
C LEU A 379 -6.24 -32.56 -12.74
N ASP A 380 -6.28 -33.83 -12.36
CA ASP A 380 -7.47 -34.68 -12.48
C ASP A 380 -8.55 -34.36 -11.43
N TRP A 381 -9.73 -34.96 -11.58
CA TRP A 381 -10.87 -34.65 -10.72
C TRP A 381 -10.66 -35.11 -9.26
N ALA A 382 -10.05 -36.27 -9.05
CA ALA A 382 -9.72 -36.78 -7.72
C ALA A 382 -8.74 -35.84 -6.98
N THR A 383 -7.72 -35.33 -7.68
CA THR A 383 -6.78 -34.37 -7.13
C THR A 383 -7.43 -33.01 -6.89
N ARG A 384 -8.36 -32.53 -7.74
CA ARG A 384 -9.14 -31.30 -7.45
C ARG A 384 -9.96 -31.42 -6.17
N LYS A 385 -10.63 -32.56 -5.92
CA LYS A 385 -11.29 -32.86 -4.65
C LYS A 385 -10.32 -32.86 -3.46
N LYS A 386 -9.18 -33.54 -3.60
CA LYS A 386 -8.10 -33.58 -2.58
C LYS A 386 -7.62 -32.16 -2.23
N VAL A 387 -7.40 -31.33 -3.24
CA VAL A 387 -6.94 -29.94 -3.10
C VAL A 387 -7.97 -29.06 -2.41
N ALA A 388 -9.25 -29.16 -2.80
CA ALA A 388 -10.35 -28.46 -2.14
C ALA A 388 -10.40 -28.77 -0.63
N LEU A 389 -10.39 -30.06 -0.27
CA LEU A 389 -10.46 -30.51 1.12
C LEU A 389 -9.21 -30.13 1.95
N GLY A 390 -8.02 -30.22 1.35
CA GLY A 390 -6.77 -29.81 1.99
C GLY A 390 -6.75 -28.30 2.29
N ALA A 391 -7.14 -27.47 1.32
CA ALA A 391 -7.26 -26.03 1.51
C ALA A 391 -8.33 -25.65 2.55
N ALA A 392 -9.47 -26.38 2.59
CA ALA A 392 -10.52 -26.14 3.59
C ALA A 392 -10.02 -26.37 5.02
N ARG A 393 -9.38 -27.52 5.29
CA ARG A 393 -8.76 -27.86 6.58
C ARG A 393 -7.63 -26.88 6.95
N GLY A 394 -6.95 -26.31 5.96
CA GLY A 394 -6.01 -25.21 6.16
C GLY A 394 -6.67 -23.98 6.79
N LEU A 395 -7.80 -23.52 6.22
CA LEU A 395 -8.53 -22.33 6.70
C LEU A 395 -9.28 -22.60 8.00
N GLU A 396 -9.90 -23.77 8.17
CA GLU A 396 -10.50 -24.25 9.43
C GLU A 396 -9.51 -24.13 10.61
N TYR A 397 -8.26 -24.56 10.41
CA TYR A 397 -7.22 -24.42 11.43
C TYR A 397 -6.94 -22.94 11.77
N LEU A 398 -6.86 -22.06 10.76
CA LEU A 398 -6.62 -20.62 10.94
C LEU A 398 -7.78 -19.90 11.65
N HIS A 399 -9.03 -20.29 11.37
CA HIS A 399 -10.25 -19.62 11.85
C HIS A 399 -10.70 -20.11 13.23
N GLU A 400 -10.56 -21.41 13.50
CA GLU A 400 -11.22 -22.09 14.61
C GLU A 400 -10.22 -22.68 15.63
N HIS A 401 -9.00 -23.00 15.20
CA HIS A 401 -7.98 -23.63 16.05
C HIS A 401 -6.83 -22.70 16.47
N CYS A 402 -6.58 -21.59 15.75
CA CYS A 402 -5.60 -20.57 16.13
C CYS A 402 -6.15 -19.58 17.18
N ASN A 403 -5.31 -19.22 18.15
CA ASN A 403 -5.60 -18.17 19.14
C ASN A 403 -4.40 -17.20 19.26
N PRO A 404 -4.52 -15.92 18.86
CA PRO A 404 -5.68 -15.29 18.22
C PRO A 404 -6.01 -15.92 16.85
N LYS A 405 -7.25 -15.73 16.39
CA LYS A 405 -7.73 -16.19 15.07
C LYS A 405 -6.93 -15.52 13.95
N ILE A 406 -6.79 -16.22 12.83
CA ILE A 406 -6.05 -15.76 11.66
C ILE A 406 -7.00 -15.63 10.48
N ILE A 407 -7.16 -14.42 9.94
CA ILE A 407 -7.83 -14.21 8.65
C ILE A 407 -6.75 -14.09 7.57
N HIS A 408 -6.85 -14.86 6.49
CA HIS A 408 -5.88 -14.95 5.40
C HIS A 408 -5.95 -13.77 4.42
N ARG A 409 -7.18 -13.36 4.06
CA ARG A 409 -7.56 -12.23 3.19
C ARG A 409 -7.19 -12.29 1.71
N ASP A 410 -6.45 -13.31 1.27
CA ASP A 410 -6.11 -13.51 -0.15
C ASP A 410 -6.19 -14.99 -0.53
N VAL A 411 -7.34 -15.62 -0.24
CA VAL A 411 -7.62 -17.02 -0.63
C VAL A 411 -7.98 -17.07 -2.11
N LYS A 412 -7.16 -17.75 -2.92
CA LYS A 412 -7.29 -17.89 -4.38
C LYS A 412 -6.44 -19.04 -4.91
N ALA A 413 -6.71 -19.56 -6.11
CA ALA A 413 -5.96 -20.70 -6.66
C ALA A 413 -4.45 -20.43 -6.89
N ALA A 414 -4.03 -19.17 -6.98
CA ALA A 414 -2.61 -18.82 -7.09
C ALA A 414 -1.83 -18.92 -5.76
N ASN A 415 -2.53 -18.83 -4.62
CA ASN A 415 -1.94 -18.85 -3.28
C ASN A 415 -2.04 -20.24 -2.60
N VAL A 416 -2.74 -21.20 -3.21
CA VAL A 416 -2.66 -22.62 -2.83
C VAL A 416 -1.57 -23.28 -3.66
N LEU A 417 -0.57 -23.82 -2.97
CA LEU A 417 0.56 -24.54 -3.55
C LEU A 417 0.36 -26.06 -3.44
N LEU A 418 1.14 -26.81 -4.22
CA LEU A 418 1.04 -28.26 -4.34
C LEU A 418 2.42 -28.91 -4.13
N ASP A 419 2.50 -29.83 -3.18
CA ASP A 419 3.71 -30.60 -2.86
C ASP A 419 3.95 -31.75 -3.85
N GLU A 420 4.80 -32.72 -3.48
CA GLU A 420 5.16 -33.87 -4.32
C GLU A 420 3.95 -34.82 -4.53
N ASP A 421 3.10 -34.98 -3.52
CA ASP A 421 1.91 -35.85 -3.51
C ASP A 421 0.61 -35.11 -3.92
N PHE A 422 0.72 -33.88 -4.42
CA PHE A 422 -0.40 -32.97 -4.72
C PHE A 422 -1.33 -32.70 -3.50
N GLU A 423 -0.80 -32.69 -2.28
CA GLU A 423 -1.49 -32.08 -1.14
C GLU A 423 -1.58 -30.55 -1.33
N ALA A 424 -2.72 -29.96 -0.97
CA ALA A 424 -2.88 -28.51 -0.98
C ALA A 424 -2.23 -27.86 0.23
N VAL A 425 -1.44 -26.81 -0.01
CA VAL A 425 -0.77 -26.03 1.03
C VAL A 425 -1.04 -24.54 0.82
N VAL A 426 -1.83 -23.93 1.69
CA VAL A 426 -2.21 -22.51 1.62
C VAL A 426 -1.02 -21.62 2.03
N GLY A 427 -0.68 -20.61 1.23
CA GLY A 427 0.42 -19.69 1.47
C GLY A 427 0.16 -18.24 1.02
N ASP A 428 1.21 -17.44 1.08
CA ASP A 428 1.20 -15.96 0.95
C ASP A 428 0.35 -15.23 2.01
N PHE A 429 0.79 -15.38 3.27
CA PHE A 429 0.24 -14.66 4.43
C PHE A 429 0.53 -13.13 4.42
N GLY A 430 1.06 -12.57 3.33
CA GLY A 430 1.41 -11.14 3.19
C GLY A 430 0.22 -10.18 3.36
N LEU A 431 -1.02 -10.67 3.27
CA LEU A 431 -2.24 -9.90 3.57
C LEU A 431 -2.97 -10.31 4.86
N ALA A 432 -2.50 -11.35 5.57
CA ALA A 432 -3.19 -11.92 6.72
C ALA A 432 -3.26 -10.99 7.95
N LYS A 433 -4.14 -11.32 8.90
CA LYS A 433 -4.40 -10.52 10.12
C LYS A 433 -4.79 -11.37 11.33
N LEU A 434 -4.12 -11.13 12.47
CA LEU A 434 -4.52 -11.63 13.80
C LEU A 434 -5.77 -10.89 14.32
N VAL A 435 -6.73 -11.66 14.87
CA VAL A 435 -7.98 -11.16 15.46
C VAL A 435 -8.28 -11.88 16.78
N ASP A 436 -8.60 -11.12 17.84
CA ASP A 436 -9.06 -11.68 19.12
C ASP A 436 -10.30 -12.56 18.90
N VAL A 437 -10.31 -13.78 19.43
CA VAL A 437 -11.38 -14.79 19.30
C VAL A 437 -12.77 -14.20 19.58
N ARG A 438 -12.85 -13.19 20.46
CA ARG A 438 -14.09 -12.52 20.91
C ARG A 438 -14.62 -11.45 19.94
N LYS A 439 -13.91 -11.14 18.85
CA LYS A 439 -14.34 -10.17 17.83
C LYS A 439 -14.89 -10.88 16.59
N THR A 440 -16.06 -10.42 16.13
CA THR A 440 -16.70 -10.92 14.90
C THR A 440 -16.14 -10.32 13.61
N ASN A 441 -15.41 -9.20 13.71
CA ASN A 441 -14.71 -8.60 12.57
C ASN A 441 -13.56 -7.68 13.02
N VAL A 442 -12.71 -7.31 12.07
CA VAL A 442 -11.64 -6.31 12.21
C VAL A 442 -11.75 -5.28 11.09
N THR A 443 -11.90 -4.00 11.44
CA THR A 443 -11.79 -2.90 10.48
C THR A 443 -10.35 -2.78 10.00
N THR A 444 -10.13 -2.85 8.69
CA THR A 444 -8.80 -2.85 8.09
C THR A 444 -8.87 -2.45 6.62
N GLN A 445 -7.85 -1.73 6.11
CA GLN A 445 -7.78 -1.32 4.70
C GLN A 445 -8.08 -2.51 3.79
N VAL A 446 -9.02 -2.31 2.86
CA VAL A 446 -9.39 -3.31 1.85
C VAL A 446 -8.17 -3.66 1.02
N ARG A 447 -7.78 -4.95 1.08
CA ARG A 447 -6.71 -5.55 0.25
C ARG A 447 -7.04 -7.03 0.08
N GLY A 448 -6.83 -7.53 -1.13
CA GLY A 448 -7.06 -8.90 -1.59
C GLY A 448 -7.06 -8.91 -3.13
N THR A 449 -7.27 -10.07 -3.75
CA THR A 449 -7.38 -10.17 -5.21
C THR A 449 -8.81 -9.88 -5.68
N MET A 450 -8.97 -8.96 -6.64
CA MET A 450 -10.28 -8.60 -7.18
C MET A 450 -10.98 -9.82 -7.80
N GLY A 451 -12.26 -10.01 -7.49
CA GLY A 451 -13.02 -11.25 -7.78
C GLY A 451 -13.07 -12.23 -6.60
N HIS A 452 -12.07 -12.23 -5.71
CA HIS A 452 -12.05 -13.03 -4.47
C HIS A 452 -12.41 -12.22 -3.21
N ILE A 453 -12.57 -10.89 -3.31
CA ILE A 453 -12.95 -10.03 -2.17
C ILE A 453 -14.47 -10.05 -1.97
N ALA A 454 -14.90 -10.35 -0.74
CA ALA A 454 -16.32 -10.40 -0.37
C ALA A 454 -17.02 -9.02 -0.42
N PRO A 455 -18.31 -8.94 -0.80
CA PRO A 455 -19.03 -7.68 -1.03
C PRO A 455 -19.22 -6.82 0.23
N GLU A 456 -19.43 -7.43 1.40
CA GLU A 456 -19.49 -6.73 2.68
C GLU A 456 -18.14 -6.13 3.07
N TYR A 457 -17.03 -6.74 2.64
CA TYR A 457 -15.70 -6.23 2.93
C TYR A 457 -15.34 -5.04 2.03
N LEU A 458 -15.68 -5.12 0.73
CA LEU A 458 -15.57 -3.99 -0.21
C LEU A 458 -16.37 -2.78 0.26
N SER A 459 -17.59 -2.98 0.77
CA SER A 459 -18.50 -1.90 1.17
C SER A 459 -18.30 -1.35 2.58
N THR A 460 -17.78 -2.15 3.54
CA THR A 460 -17.66 -1.72 4.95
C THR A 460 -16.23 -1.61 5.48
N GLY A 461 -15.22 -2.13 4.77
CA GLY A 461 -13.84 -2.20 5.25
C GLY A 461 -13.63 -3.12 6.46
N LYS A 462 -14.62 -3.97 6.80
CA LYS A 462 -14.55 -4.96 7.88
C LYS A 462 -14.24 -6.34 7.30
N SER A 463 -13.19 -6.98 7.80
CA SER A 463 -12.80 -8.35 7.47
C SER A 463 -13.15 -9.30 8.61
N SER A 464 -13.57 -10.52 8.30
CA SER A 464 -13.90 -11.60 9.24
C SER A 464 -13.49 -12.95 8.62
N GLU A 465 -13.62 -14.05 9.35
CA GLU A 465 -13.42 -15.39 8.79
C GLU A 465 -14.32 -15.64 7.55
N ARG A 466 -15.50 -15.01 7.51
CA ARG A 466 -16.45 -15.09 6.40
C ARG A 466 -15.95 -14.44 5.11
N THR A 467 -14.95 -13.55 5.18
CA THR A 467 -14.31 -13.00 3.98
C THR A 467 -13.35 -13.99 3.33
N ASP A 468 -12.74 -14.89 4.11
CA ASP A 468 -11.95 -16.00 3.58
C ASP A 468 -12.85 -17.12 3.02
N VAL A 469 -13.98 -17.41 3.66
CA VAL A 469 -15.00 -18.36 3.15
C VAL A 469 -15.46 -17.97 1.74
N PHE A 470 -15.71 -16.67 1.50
CA PHE A 470 -16.05 -16.17 0.16
C PHE A 470 -14.93 -16.42 -0.85
N GLY A 471 -13.69 -16.03 -0.54
CA GLY A 471 -12.52 -16.27 -1.40
C GLY A 471 -12.27 -17.76 -1.67
N TYR A 472 -12.51 -18.62 -0.68
CA TYR A 472 -12.47 -20.07 -0.81
C TYR A 472 -13.54 -20.60 -1.77
N GLY A 473 -14.78 -20.11 -1.69
CA GLY A 473 -15.84 -20.46 -2.62
C GLY A 473 -15.52 -20.05 -4.07
N ILE A 474 -14.95 -18.86 -4.27
CA ILE A 474 -14.45 -18.45 -5.60
C ILE A 474 -13.30 -19.35 -6.08
N MET A 475 -12.39 -19.77 -5.19
CA MET A 475 -11.33 -20.73 -5.50
C MET A 475 -11.88 -22.12 -5.89
N LEU A 476 -12.99 -22.57 -5.29
CA LEU A 476 -13.68 -23.79 -5.74
C LEU A 476 -14.20 -23.63 -7.18
N LEU A 477 -14.74 -22.46 -7.54
CA LEU A 477 -15.15 -22.19 -8.92
C LEU A 477 -13.94 -22.19 -9.88
N GLU A 478 -12.79 -21.64 -9.48
CA GLU A 478 -11.54 -21.77 -10.26
C GLU A 478 -11.14 -23.25 -10.45
N LEU A 479 -11.28 -24.09 -9.41
CA LEU A 479 -10.97 -25.52 -9.46
C LEU A 479 -11.90 -26.31 -10.39
N VAL A 480 -13.22 -26.07 -10.34
CA VAL A 480 -14.19 -26.77 -11.19
C VAL A 480 -14.07 -26.34 -12.65
N THR A 481 -13.97 -25.04 -12.91
CA THR A 481 -14.00 -24.46 -14.27
C THR A 481 -12.63 -24.42 -14.96
N GLY A 482 -11.55 -24.40 -14.18
CA GLY A 482 -10.19 -24.05 -14.65
C GLY A 482 -10.00 -22.55 -14.95
N GLN A 483 -11.06 -21.75 -14.93
CA GLN A 483 -11.08 -20.35 -15.36
C GLN A 483 -10.65 -19.40 -14.24
N ARG A 484 -10.39 -18.13 -14.58
CA ARG A 484 -10.07 -17.06 -13.61
C ARG A 484 -11.36 -16.47 -13.05
N ALA A 485 -11.32 -15.97 -11.81
CA ALA A 485 -12.47 -15.37 -11.12
C ALA A 485 -13.04 -14.12 -11.84
N ILE A 486 -12.17 -13.40 -12.55
CA ILE A 486 -12.50 -12.32 -13.49
C ILE A 486 -11.86 -12.68 -14.82
N ASP A 487 -12.64 -12.54 -15.89
CA ASP A 487 -12.26 -12.94 -17.25
C ASP A 487 -12.83 -11.94 -18.25
N PHE A 488 -12.05 -10.91 -18.56
CA PHE A 488 -12.47 -9.80 -19.43
C PHE A 488 -12.73 -10.24 -20.88
N SER A 489 -12.29 -11.42 -21.31
CA SER A 489 -12.62 -11.97 -22.63
C SER A 489 -14.12 -12.25 -22.81
N ARG A 490 -14.89 -12.34 -21.72
CA ARG A 490 -16.35 -12.57 -21.78
C ARG A 490 -17.16 -11.37 -22.23
N LEU A 491 -16.59 -10.17 -22.13
CA LEU A 491 -17.22 -8.92 -22.58
C LEU A 491 -17.58 -8.91 -24.08
N GLU A 492 -17.07 -9.85 -24.87
CA GLU A 492 -17.38 -10.02 -26.29
C GLU A 492 -18.56 -11.01 -26.53
N GLU A 493 -19.00 -11.77 -25.52
CA GLU A 493 -20.04 -12.81 -25.64
C GLU A 493 -21.20 -12.70 -24.62
N GLU A 494 -20.96 -12.23 -23.39
CA GLU A 494 -21.98 -12.12 -22.31
C GLU A 494 -21.74 -10.91 -21.38
N ASP A 495 -22.81 -10.41 -20.72
CA ASP A 495 -22.72 -9.34 -19.71
C ASP A 495 -22.00 -9.78 -18.40
N ASP A 496 -21.83 -11.09 -18.18
CA ASP A 496 -21.38 -11.69 -16.92
C ASP A 496 -19.83 -11.72 -16.76
N VAL A 497 -19.23 -10.58 -16.42
CA VAL A 497 -17.76 -10.43 -16.21
C VAL A 497 -17.20 -11.26 -15.04
N LEU A 498 -18.05 -11.60 -14.05
CA LEU A 498 -17.68 -12.37 -12.86
C LEU A 498 -17.96 -13.86 -13.04
N LEU A 499 -16.98 -14.71 -12.71
CA LEU A 499 -17.11 -16.16 -12.77
C LEU A 499 -18.31 -16.67 -11.93
N LEU A 500 -18.59 -16.02 -10.80
CA LEU A 500 -19.66 -16.39 -9.89
C LEU A 500 -21.05 -16.30 -10.55
N ASP A 501 -21.31 -15.26 -11.33
CA ASP A 501 -22.66 -14.98 -11.84
C ASP A 501 -22.94 -15.79 -13.12
N HIS A 502 -21.92 -15.99 -13.97
CA HIS A 502 -21.94 -16.98 -15.05
C HIS A 502 -22.19 -18.42 -14.53
N VAL A 503 -21.57 -18.81 -13.40
CA VAL A 503 -21.83 -20.13 -12.77
C VAL A 503 -23.27 -20.21 -12.23
N LYS A 504 -23.77 -19.18 -11.53
CA LYS A 504 -25.17 -19.13 -11.05
C LYS A 504 -26.19 -19.22 -12.20
N LYS A 505 -25.87 -18.66 -13.37
CA LYS A 505 -26.69 -18.74 -14.58
C LYS A 505 -26.75 -20.18 -15.11
N LEU A 506 -25.60 -20.82 -15.31
CA LEU A 506 -25.53 -22.21 -15.80
C LEU A 506 -26.09 -23.24 -14.80
N GLU A 507 -25.99 -23.00 -13.49
CA GLU A 507 -26.61 -23.85 -12.46
C GLU A 507 -28.15 -23.81 -12.54
N ARG A 508 -28.76 -22.62 -12.64
CA ARG A 508 -30.21 -22.46 -12.84
C ARG A 508 -30.71 -23.12 -14.14
N GLU A 509 -29.91 -23.06 -15.20
CA GLU A 509 -30.17 -23.75 -16.48
C GLU A 509 -29.94 -25.28 -16.40
N LYS A 510 -29.42 -25.79 -15.27
CA LYS A 510 -28.99 -27.18 -15.04
C LYS A 510 -27.94 -27.69 -16.04
N ARG A 511 -27.13 -26.78 -16.60
CA ARG A 511 -26.10 -27.06 -17.61
C ARG A 511 -24.73 -27.29 -16.97
N LEU A 512 -24.67 -28.16 -15.96
CA LEU A 512 -23.45 -28.45 -15.20
C LEU A 512 -22.28 -28.91 -16.10
N ASP A 513 -22.55 -29.68 -17.16
CA ASP A 513 -21.57 -30.09 -18.19
C ASP A 513 -20.84 -28.91 -18.88
N ALA A 514 -21.44 -27.71 -18.89
CA ALA A 514 -20.84 -26.50 -19.47
C ALA A 514 -19.94 -25.73 -18.49
N ILE A 515 -20.07 -25.99 -17.18
CA ILE A 515 -19.29 -25.36 -16.11
C ILE A 515 -17.93 -26.04 -15.97
N VAL A 516 -17.85 -27.36 -16.18
CA VAL A 516 -16.62 -28.13 -15.89
C VAL A 516 -15.49 -27.84 -16.89
N ASP A 517 -14.27 -27.74 -16.37
CA ASP A 517 -13.04 -27.60 -17.14
C ASP A 517 -12.96 -28.63 -18.29
N ARG A 518 -12.95 -28.11 -19.53
CA ARG A 518 -12.88 -28.89 -20.76
C ARG A 518 -11.65 -29.81 -20.81
N ASN A 519 -10.55 -29.46 -20.12
CA ASN A 519 -9.35 -30.29 -20.02
C ASN A 519 -9.58 -31.65 -19.33
N LEU A 520 -10.65 -31.79 -18.51
CA LEU A 520 -10.95 -33.04 -17.82
C LEU A 520 -11.53 -34.13 -18.73
N ASN A 521 -11.88 -33.83 -20.00
CA ASN A 521 -12.31 -34.82 -21.00
C ASN A 521 -13.43 -35.78 -20.53
N LYS A 522 -14.38 -35.28 -19.72
CA LYS A 522 -15.45 -36.04 -19.05
C LYS A 522 -14.98 -37.12 -18.05
N ASN A 523 -13.73 -37.10 -17.61
CA ASN A 523 -13.22 -37.95 -16.52
C ASN A 523 -13.52 -37.32 -15.14
N TYR A 524 -14.81 -37.22 -14.80
CA TYR A 524 -15.32 -36.73 -13.51
C TYR A 524 -16.66 -37.37 -13.18
N ASN A 525 -17.04 -37.40 -11.90
CA ASN A 525 -18.38 -37.76 -11.48
C ASN A 525 -19.24 -36.50 -11.36
N ILE A 526 -20.33 -36.41 -12.12
CA ILE A 526 -21.19 -35.22 -12.16
C ILE A 526 -21.82 -34.88 -10.80
N LEU A 527 -22.10 -35.89 -9.96
CA LEU A 527 -22.64 -35.67 -8.61
C LEU A 527 -21.60 -35.02 -7.68
N GLU A 528 -20.31 -35.32 -7.88
CA GLU A 528 -19.23 -34.68 -7.10
C GLU A 528 -18.93 -33.27 -7.60
N VAL A 529 -19.09 -33.03 -8.90
CA VAL A 529 -19.03 -31.69 -9.50
C VAL A 529 -20.16 -30.82 -8.93
N GLU A 530 -21.38 -31.34 -8.94
CA GLU A 530 -22.55 -30.68 -8.37
C GLU A 530 -22.34 -30.36 -6.88
N MET A 531 -21.92 -31.34 -6.08
CA MET A 531 -21.55 -31.17 -4.67
C MET A 531 -20.54 -30.02 -4.45
N MET A 532 -19.49 -29.94 -5.29
CA MET A 532 -18.46 -28.89 -5.17
C MET A 532 -18.99 -27.51 -5.60
N ILE A 533 -19.86 -27.43 -6.60
CA ILE A 533 -20.52 -26.18 -7.03
C ILE A 533 -21.50 -25.69 -5.94
N GLN A 534 -22.29 -26.59 -5.35
CA GLN A 534 -23.21 -26.26 -4.25
C GLN A 534 -22.46 -25.68 -3.04
N VAL A 535 -21.37 -26.33 -2.60
CA VAL A 535 -20.50 -25.79 -1.54
C VAL A 535 -19.92 -24.42 -1.92
N ALA A 536 -19.46 -24.23 -3.17
CA ALA A 536 -18.94 -22.96 -3.64
C ALA A 536 -19.98 -21.83 -3.62
N LEU A 537 -21.23 -22.13 -4.00
CA LEU A 537 -22.35 -21.18 -3.98
C LEU A 537 -22.79 -20.83 -2.54
N LEU A 538 -22.87 -21.82 -1.64
CA LEU A 538 -23.10 -21.57 -0.21
C LEU A 538 -22.01 -20.69 0.42
N CYS A 539 -20.74 -20.86 0.00
CA CYS A 539 -19.62 -20.04 0.44
C CYS A 539 -19.65 -18.59 -0.11
N THR A 540 -20.27 -18.35 -1.27
CA THR A 540 -20.24 -17.07 -2.00
C THR A 540 -21.54 -16.26 -1.89
N GLN A 541 -22.36 -16.56 -0.88
CA GLN A 541 -23.57 -15.80 -0.57
C GLN A 541 -23.27 -14.33 -0.24
N ALA A 542 -24.20 -13.43 -0.58
CA ALA A 542 -24.02 -11.98 -0.44
C ALA A 542 -23.98 -11.53 1.03
N SER A 543 -24.75 -12.17 1.91
CA SER A 543 -24.64 -12.01 3.36
C SER A 543 -23.42 -12.77 3.88
N PRO A 544 -22.66 -12.23 4.86
CA PRO A 544 -21.62 -12.98 5.55
C PRO A 544 -22.19 -13.97 6.58
N GLU A 545 -23.42 -13.77 7.06
CA GLU A 545 -24.04 -14.58 8.12
C GLU A 545 -24.58 -15.91 7.58
N ASP A 546 -25.13 -15.89 6.36
CA ASP A 546 -25.72 -17.05 5.67
C ASP A 546 -24.64 -18.08 5.24
N ARG A 547 -23.37 -17.68 5.19
CA ARG A 547 -22.23 -18.52 4.78
C ARG A 547 -21.93 -19.63 5.81
N PRO A 548 -21.37 -20.78 5.39
CA PRO A 548 -20.88 -21.80 6.30
C PRO A 548 -19.64 -21.35 7.12
N ALA A 549 -19.35 -22.05 8.22
CA ALA A 549 -18.03 -22.05 8.85
C ALA A 549 -17.03 -22.89 8.02
N MET A 550 -15.73 -22.83 8.28
CA MET A 550 -14.79 -23.66 7.51
C MET A 550 -14.84 -25.13 7.93
N SER A 551 -15.12 -25.42 9.20
CA SER A 551 -15.48 -26.78 9.66
C SER A 551 -16.74 -27.33 8.98
N ASP A 552 -17.80 -26.52 8.81
CA ASP A 552 -18.98 -26.90 8.01
C ASP A 552 -18.59 -27.25 6.56
N VAL A 553 -17.72 -26.45 5.94
CA VAL A 553 -17.23 -26.67 4.57
C VAL A 553 -16.44 -27.97 4.45
N VAL A 554 -15.58 -28.28 5.43
CA VAL A 554 -14.87 -29.58 5.48
C VAL A 554 -15.87 -30.74 5.53
N ARG A 555 -16.88 -30.67 6.41
CA ARG A 555 -17.92 -31.71 6.53
C ARG A 555 -18.75 -31.89 5.26
N MET A 556 -19.16 -30.79 4.61
CA MET A 556 -19.90 -30.84 3.34
C MET A 556 -19.07 -31.43 2.19
N LEU A 557 -17.75 -31.20 2.16
CA LEU A 557 -16.84 -31.80 1.17
C LEU A 557 -16.50 -33.27 1.45
N GLU A 558 -16.66 -33.71 2.70
CA GLU A 558 -16.56 -35.12 3.12
C GLU A 558 -17.89 -35.87 2.93
N GLY A 559 -19.00 -35.16 2.68
CA GLY A 559 -20.31 -35.70 2.30
C GLY A 559 -21.41 -35.55 3.35
N GLU A 560 -21.17 -34.84 4.45
CA GLU A 560 -22.15 -34.64 5.53
C GLU A 560 -22.92 -33.30 5.39
N GLY A 561 -24.24 -33.33 5.63
CA GLY A 561 -25.06 -32.13 5.86
C GLY A 561 -25.32 -31.20 4.66
N LEU A 562 -24.70 -31.41 3.49
CA LEU A 562 -24.86 -30.54 2.33
C LEU A 562 -26.31 -30.48 1.83
N ALA A 563 -26.99 -31.62 1.72
CA ALA A 563 -28.33 -31.69 1.14
C ALA A 563 -29.36 -30.86 1.91
N GLU A 564 -29.38 -30.99 3.24
CA GLU A 564 -30.26 -30.24 4.15
C GLU A 564 -30.01 -28.72 4.00
N ARG A 565 -28.74 -28.30 4.05
CA ARG A 565 -28.34 -26.88 3.94
C ARG A 565 -28.58 -26.29 2.55
N TRP A 566 -28.56 -27.12 1.50
CA TRP A 566 -28.87 -26.71 0.14
C TRP A 566 -30.37 -26.52 -0.08
N GLU A 567 -31.21 -27.38 0.50
CA GLU A 567 -32.68 -27.24 0.47
C GLU A 567 -33.13 -25.96 1.21
N GLU A 568 -32.56 -25.68 2.40
CA GLU A 568 -32.73 -24.41 3.11
C GLU A 568 -32.38 -23.20 2.22
N TRP A 569 -31.21 -23.23 1.57
CA TRP A 569 -30.76 -22.15 0.68
C TRP A 569 -31.70 -21.94 -0.52
N GLN A 570 -32.15 -23.02 -1.17
CA GLN A 570 -33.08 -22.90 -2.30
C GLN A 570 -34.42 -22.27 -1.88
N HIS A 571 -34.94 -22.60 -0.70
CA HIS A 571 -36.14 -21.95 -0.17
C HIS A 571 -35.94 -20.45 0.11
N VAL A 572 -34.79 -20.05 0.68
CA VAL A 572 -34.46 -18.65 0.96
C VAL A 572 -34.27 -17.86 -0.34
N GLU A 573 -33.51 -18.36 -1.30
CA GLU A 573 -33.22 -17.64 -2.56
C GLU A 573 -34.47 -17.50 -3.43
N VAL A 574 -35.34 -18.51 -3.50
CA VAL A 574 -36.65 -18.40 -4.18
C VAL A 574 -37.53 -17.33 -3.51
N THR A 575 -37.54 -17.26 -2.18
CA THR A 575 -38.31 -16.25 -1.43
C THR A 575 -37.76 -14.85 -1.70
N ARG A 576 -36.44 -14.67 -1.56
CA ARG A 576 -35.70 -13.41 -1.83
C ARG A 576 -35.94 -12.91 -3.25
N ARG A 577 -35.95 -13.82 -4.23
CA ARG A 577 -36.26 -13.51 -5.63
C ARG A 577 -37.72 -13.09 -5.82
N GLN A 578 -38.69 -13.76 -5.19
CA GLN A 578 -40.09 -13.33 -5.25
C GLN A 578 -40.30 -11.94 -4.66
N GLU A 579 -39.58 -11.59 -3.60
CA GLU A 579 -39.60 -10.23 -3.03
C GLU A 579 -38.94 -9.21 -3.97
N TYR A 580 -37.80 -9.53 -4.57
CA TYR A 580 -37.13 -8.66 -5.54
C TYR A 580 -38.00 -8.40 -6.78
N GLU A 581 -38.61 -9.45 -7.36
CA GLU A 581 -39.53 -9.31 -8.50
C GLU A 581 -40.81 -8.56 -8.14
N ARG A 582 -41.27 -8.59 -6.87
CA ARG A 582 -42.39 -7.78 -6.37
C ARG A 582 -41.99 -6.32 -6.16
N LEU A 583 -40.76 -6.05 -5.72
CA LEU A 583 -40.20 -4.70 -5.58
C LEU A 583 -39.99 -4.05 -6.94
N GLN A 584 -39.42 -4.78 -7.90
CA GLN A 584 -39.15 -4.28 -9.24
C GLN A 584 -40.44 -3.96 -10.01
N ARG A 585 -41.47 -4.84 -9.92
CA ARG A 585 -42.84 -4.57 -10.40
C ARG A 585 -43.57 -3.42 -9.68
N ARG A 586 -42.97 -2.82 -8.64
CA ARG A 586 -43.54 -1.69 -7.90
C ARG A 586 -43.03 -0.32 -8.35
N PHE A 587 -41.98 -0.28 -9.17
CA PHE A 587 -41.36 0.94 -9.70
C PHE A 587 -41.63 1.18 -11.19
N ASP A 588 -42.39 0.30 -11.83
CA ASP A 588 -42.69 0.35 -13.27
C ASP A 588 -43.86 1.29 -13.57
N TRP A 589 -43.57 2.61 -13.55
CA TRP A 589 -44.48 3.70 -13.94
C TRP A 589 -43.66 4.77 -14.69
N GLY A 590 -43.53 4.64 -16.01
CA GLY A 590 -42.58 5.50 -16.76
C GLY A 590 -42.84 5.80 -18.24
N GLU A 591 -43.67 5.05 -18.99
CA GLU A 591 -43.79 5.24 -20.46
C GLU A 591 -45.15 5.80 -20.96
N ASP A 592 -46.24 5.65 -20.20
CA ASP A 592 -47.59 6.08 -20.61
C ASP A 592 -47.93 7.56 -20.31
N SER A 593 -47.15 8.52 -20.84
CA SER A 593 -47.57 9.95 -20.82
C SER A 593 -47.06 10.85 -21.97
N LEU A 594 -46.68 10.28 -23.12
CA LEU A 594 -46.27 11.04 -24.32
C LEU A 594 -47.43 11.45 -25.24
N TYR A 595 -48.43 12.18 -24.73
CA TYR A 595 -49.40 12.89 -25.58
C TYR A 595 -49.86 14.24 -24.99
N ASN A 596 -49.71 15.28 -25.81
CA ASN A 596 -50.25 16.65 -25.70
C ASN A 596 -50.19 17.38 -24.34
N GLN A 597 -49.28 18.35 -24.26
CA GLN A 597 -49.51 19.59 -23.52
C GLN A 597 -49.44 20.78 -24.50
N ASP A 598 -50.61 21.26 -24.93
CA ASP A 598 -50.73 22.55 -25.61
C ASP A 598 -50.43 23.69 -24.61
N ALA A 599 -49.65 24.68 -25.04
CA ALA A 599 -49.30 25.82 -24.21
C ALA A 599 -50.49 26.78 -24.05
N ILE A 600 -50.95 26.98 -22.82
CA ILE A 600 -51.91 28.04 -22.46
C ILE A 600 -51.18 29.09 -21.63
N GLU A 601 -50.91 30.25 -22.25
CA GLU A 601 -50.53 31.45 -21.53
C GLU A 601 -51.73 31.99 -20.73
N LEU A 602 -51.51 32.35 -19.46
CA LEU A 602 -52.43 33.20 -18.71
C LEU A 602 -51.67 34.37 -18.08
N SER A 603 -51.46 35.41 -18.89
CA SER A 603 -51.19 36.75 -18.38
C SER A 603 -52.49 37.36 -17.83
N GLY A 604 -52.42 37.98 -16.66
CA GLY A 604 -53.63 38.49 -15.98
C GLY A 604 -53.34 39.03 -14.59
N GLY A 605 -52.65 40.16 -14.50
CA GLY A 605 -52.28 40.76 -13.22
C GLY A 605 -53.35 41.68 -12.62
N ARG A 606 -53.36 41.77 -11.29
CA ARG A 606 -53.76 42.96 -10.52
C ARG A 606 -53.12 42.94 -9.13
#